data_AF-A0A6J4MNP3-F1
#
_entry.id   AF-A0A6J4MNP3-F1
#
_cell.length_a   1.000
_cell.length_b   1.000
_cell.length_c   1.000
_cell.angle_alpha   90.00
_cell.angle_beta   90.00
_cell.angle_gamma   90.00
#
_symmetry.space_group_name_H-M   'P 1'
#
loop_
_entity.id
_entity.type
_entity.pdbx_description
1 polymer ?
#
loop_
_entity_poly.entity_id
_entity_poly.type
_entity_poly.pdbx_seq_one_letter_code
_entity_poly.pdbx_strand_id
1 'polypeptide(L)'
;GCLLLLLGSLEGFTGYSLPDDLLSGTGIRAADGFMKSIPVVGTYLSFFLFDGEFPGEAIIPRLYSVHILLIPGLLVALVGAHMLLLVYQKHTQWPGPGRTNDNVVGYPMMPIYAAKAGGYFFVVFGVTALMGGLLSINPVWRYGPYNPAEVTAGSQPDWYMGVAEGLLRIFPGWETEIFGVTISWNVMLPGQIFPFMILGGILAYPFIEAWITGDKREHHLLQRPRNAANRTAFLAAMMTLYGLLWAAGGNDILAVMFDLNLNYITYFMRVAVFVLPPIAFILARRWCISLQRSDQERLLHGYETGVIMRSPEGGYSERHLPISETAAYELTARDRDEVYQAPAAADLNGVKPRQLRVMKLRAKLSQYWFGDSIQKPTPAELEEARHHAQHELAAHSADAHPAPGHLNDGGHDLARPEITSKQGS
;
A
#
# COMPACT_ATOMS: atom_id res chain seq x y z
N GLY A 1 -6.26 8.17 10.59
CA GLY A 1 -5.64 7.57 9.39
C GLY A 1 -6.24 8.13 8.12
N CYS A 2 -7.13 7.41 7.44
CA CYS A 2 -7.62 7.79 6.11
C CYS A 2 -8.31 9.17 6.03
N LEU A 3 -9.07 9.56 7.06
CA LEU A 3 -9.66 10.91 7.11
C LEU A 3 -8.58 12.00 7.15
N LEU A 4 -7.43 11.76 7.80
CA LEU A 4 -6.29 12.69 7.79
C LEU A 4 -5.70 12.81 6.39
N LEU A 5 -5.66 11.72 5.61
CA LEU A 5 -5.19 11.76 4.23
C LEU A 5 -6.13 12.61 3.34
N LEU A 6 -7.44 12.42 3.49
CA LEU A 6 -8.45 13.21 2.77
C LEU A 6 -8.32 14.70 3.13
N LEU A 7 -8.33 15.02 4.43
CA LEU A 7 -8.22 16.40 4.90
C LEU A 7 -6.88 17.03 4.54
N GLY A 8 -5.77 16.28 4.59
CA GLY A 8 -4.46 16.77 4.18
C GLY A 8 -4.39 17.09 2.67
N SER A 9 -5.08 16.31 1.84
CA SER A 9 -5.17 16.59 0.39
C SER A 9 -6.02 17.83 0.11
N LEU A 10 -7.16 17.96 0.79
CA LEU A 10 -8.01 19.16 0.71
C LEU A 10 -7.28 20.40 1.26
N GLU A 11 -6.50 20.24 2.32
CA GLU A 11 -5.72 21.33 2.91
C GLU A 11 -4.61 21.82 2.00
N GLY A 12 -3.94 20.90 1.31
CA GLY A 12 -3.01 21.27 0.25
C GLY A 12 -3.71 22.05 -0.86
N PHE A 13 -4.90 21.57 -1.29
CA PHE A 13 -5.71 22.24 -2.31
C PHE A 13 -6.11 23.66 -1.88
N THR A 14 -6.57 23.86 -0.65
CA THR A 14 -6.94 25.20 -0.16
C THR A 14 -5.71 26.12 -0.04
N GLY A 15 -4.54 25.58 0.30
CA GLY A 15 -3.30 26.33 0.48
C GLY A 15 -2.70 26.86 -0.82
N TYR A 16 -2.50 25.99 -1.83
CA TYR A 16 -1.97 26.44 -3.12
C TYR A 16 -2.93 27.37 -3.88
N SER A 17 -4.21 27.37 -3.50
CA SER A 17 -5.25 28.24 -4.06
C SER A 17 -5.19 29.69 -3.56
N LEU A 18 -4.60 29.94 -2.38
CA LEU A 18 -4.59 31.28 -1.76
C LEU A 18 -3.83 32.38 -2.51
N PRO A 19 -2.69 32.11 -3.18
CA PRO A 19 -1.96 33.13 -3.93
C PRO A 19 -2.73 33.71 -5.12
N ASP A 20 -3.80 33.03 -5.57
CA ASP A 20 -4.63 33.43 -6.72
C ASP A 20 -3.81 33.73 -7.98
N ASP A 21 -2.83 32.85 -8.26
CA ASP A 21 -2.03 32.89 -9.47
C ASP A 21 -2.74 32.14 -10.62
N LEU A 22 -2.26 32.33 -11.86
CA LEU A 22 -2.93 31.75 -13.03
C LEU A 22 -3.09 30.21 -12.96
N LEU A 23 -2.14 29.50 -12.37
CA LEU A 23 -2.20 28.05 -12.19
C LEU A 23 -3.18 27.67 -11.08
N SER A 24 -3.18 28.40 -9.97
CA SER A 24 -4.09 28.11 -8.87
C SER A 24 -5.55 28.42 -9.22
N GLY A 25 -5.82 29.55 -9.88
CA GLY A 25 -7.16 29.97 -10.28
C GLY A 25 -7.82 29.06 -11.32
N THR A 26 -7.05 28.46 -12.22
CA THR A 26 -7.55 27.42 -13.14
C THR A 26 -7.95 26.14 -12.39
N GLY A 27 -7.24 25.79 -11.31
CA GLY A 27 -7.65 24.73 -10.38
C GLY A 27 -8.95 25.04 -9.63
N ILE A 28 -9.11 26.27 -9.13
CA ILE A 28 -10.38 26.72 -8.50
C ILE A 28 -11.52 26.70 -9.53
N ARG A 29 -11.24 27.07 -10.78
CA ARG A 29 -12.22 26.97 -11.88
C ARG A 29 -12.65 25.52 -12.14
N ALA A 30 -11.72 24.56 -12.10
CA ALA A 30 -12.07 23.14 -12.19
C ALA A 30 -12.94 22.70 -11.00
N ALA A 31 -12.64 23.15 -9.78
CA ALA A 31 -13.45 22.88 -8.59
C ALA A 31 -14.89 23.43 -8.73
N ASP A 32 -15.07 24.64 -9.25
CA ASP A 32 -16.39 25.20 -9.59
C ASP A 32 -17.13 24.30 -10.61
N GLY A 33 -16.41 23.79 -11.62
CA GLY A 33 -16.93 22.81 -12.58
C GLY A 33 -17.39 21.51 -11.92
N PHE A 34 -16.62 20.96 -10.99
CA PHE A 34 -17.01 19.76 -10.23
C PHE A 34 -18.28 19.99 -9.42
N MET A 35 -18.39 21.12 -8.74
CA MET A 35 -19.59 21.45 -7.97
C MET A 35 -20.82 21.58 -8.86
N LYS A 36 -20.71 22.30 -9.99
CA LYS A 36 -21.79 22.45 -10.96
C LYS A 36 -22.21 21.14 -11.63
N SER A 37 -21.32 20.15 -11.69
CA SER A 37 -21.64 18.83 -12.25
C SER A 37 -22.61 18.01 -11.39
N ILE A 38 -22.84 18.40 -10.12
CA ILE A 38 -23.77 17.71 -9.22
C ILE A 38 -25.22 18.01 -9.66
N PRO A 39 -26.01 17.01 -10.06
CA PRO A 39 -27.39 17.22 -10.47
C PRO A 39 -28.21 17.83 -9.33
N VAL A 40 -29.23 18.62 -9.68
CA VAL A 40 -30.20 19.25 -8.76
C VAL A 40 -29.62 20.39 -7.92
N VAL A 41 -28.48 20.18 -7.23
CA VAL A 41 -27.96 21.13 -6.22
C VAL A 41 -26.65 21.82 -6.63
N GLY A 42 -25.98 21.39 -7.70
CA GLY A 42 -24.64 21.85 -8.05
C GLY A 42 -24.51 23.36 -8.25
N THR A 43 -25.44 23.98 -9.00
CA THR A 43 -25.47 25.43 -9.21
C THR A 43 -25.65 26.20 -7.90
N TYR A 44 -26.55 25.73 -7.02
CA TYR A 44 -26.76 26.34 -5.71
C TYR A 44 -25.51 26.24 -4.82
N LEU A 45 -24.82 25.10 -4.83
CA LEU A 45 -23.58 24.92 -4.08
C LEU A 45 -22.47 25.84 -4.57
N SER A 46 -22.31 25.96 -5.89
CA SER A 46 -21.34 26.90 -6.49
C SER A 46 -21.67 28.34 -6.09
N PHE A 47 -22.90 28.80 -6.30
CA PHE A 47 -23.31 30.16 -5.93
C PHE A 47 -23.15 30.41 -4.44
N PHE A 48 -23.49 29.43 -3.60
CA PHE A 48 -23.30 29.55 -2.16
C PHE A 48 -21.83 29.70 -1.79
N LEU A 49 -20.90 28.99 -2.45
CA LEU A 49 -19.47 29.01 -2.13
C LEU A 49 -18.73 30.22 -2.72
N PHE A 50 -19.08 30.63 -3.93
CA PHE A 50 -18.41 31.74 -4.65
C PHE A 50 -19.07 33.11 -4.42
N ASP A 51 -20.26 33.15 -3.79
CA ASP A 51 -21.07 34.36 -3.62
C ASP A 51 -21.51 34.99 -4.96
N GLY A 52 -21.87 34.13 -5.92
CA GLY A 52 -22.26 34.51 -7.28
C GLY A 52 -21.63 33.62 -8.34
N GLU A 53 -21.43 34.19 -9.53
CA GLU A 53 -20.70 33.52 -10.61
C GLU A 53 -19.19 33.56 -10.37
N PHE A 54 -18.50 32.49 -10.77
CA PHE A 54 -17.04 32.43 -10.76
C PHE A 54 -16.44 33.54 -11.65
N PRO A 55 -15.34 34.22 -11.25
CA PRO A 55 -14.46 33.92 -10.12
C PRO A 55 -14.98 34.31 -8.73
N GLY A 56 -15.87 35.31 -8.64
CA GLY A 56 -16.41 35.82 -7.38
C GLY A 56 -15.34 36.45 -6.46
N GLU A 57 -15.76 37.21 -5.45
CA GLU A 57 -14.85 37.87 -4.50
C GLU A 57 -14.74 37.12 -3.16
N ALA A 58 -15.67 36.21 -2.89
CA ALA A 58 -15.79 35.57 -1.58
C ALA A 58 -14.94 34.30 -1.44
N ILE A 59 -14.49 33.70 -2.54
CA ILE A 59 -13.83 32.39 -2.49
C ILE A 59 -12.48 32.44 -1.77
N ILE A 60 -11.60 33.39 -2.09
CA ILE A 60 -10.26 33.47 -1.47
C ILE A 60 -10.34 33.75 0.04
N PRO A 61 -11.14 34.72 0.55
CA PRO A 61 -11.33 34.90 1.99
C PRO A 61 -11.90 33.68 2.72
N ARG A 62 -12.77 32.92 2.06
CA ARG A 62 -13.34 31.67 2.61
C ARG A 62 -12.30 30.57 2.67
N LEU A 63 -11.55 30.37 1.59
CA LEU A 63 -10.44 29.42 1.56
C LEU A 63 -9.38 29.76 2.60
N TYR A 64 -9.06 31.05 2.80
CA TYR A 64 -8.15 31.51 3.86
C TYR A 64 -8.63 31.09 5.25
N SER A 65 -9.91 31.32 5.55
CA SER A 65 -10.49 30.92 6.85
C SER A 65 -10.50 29.40 7.04
N VAL A 66 -10.79 28.66 5.96
CA VAL A 66 -10.80 27.19 5.97
C VAL A 66 -9.38 26.62 6.15
N HIS A 67 -8.41 27.18 5.42
CA HIS A 67 -7.00 26.74 5.38
C HIS A 67 -6.22 27.11 6.63
N ILE A 68 -6.50 28.23 7.30
CA ILE A 68 -5.71 28.59 8.48
C ILE A 68 -6.31 28.03 9.77
N LEU A 69 -7.65 28.02 9.87
CA LEU A 69 -8.33 27.69 11.12
C LEU A 69 -9.03 26.33 11.07
N LEU A 70 -9.96 26.15 10.14
CA LEU A 70 -10.91 25.04 10.20
C LEU A 70 -10.24 23.68 9.94
N ILE A 71 -9.58 23.51 8.80
CA ILE A 71 -8.98 22.23 8.43
C ILE A 71 -7.73 21.93 9.29
N PRO A 72 -6.79 22.87 9.53
CA PRO A 72 -5.68 22.61 10.47
C PRO A 72 -6.15 22.27 11.88
N GLY A 73 -7.18 22.96 12.40
CA GLY A 73 -7.75 22.66 13.70
C GLY A 73 -8.29 21.23 13.77
N LEU A 74 -9.01 20.79 12.72
CA LEU A 74 -9.48 19.41 12.59
C LEU A 74 -8.33 18.42 12.45
N LEU A 75 -7.29 18.74 11.67
CA LEU A 75 -6.11 17.89 11.50
C LEU A 75 -5.37 17.70 12.83
N VAL A 76 -5.13 18.75 13.60
CA VAL A 76 -4.51 18.67 14.93
C VAL A 76 -5.35 17.81 15.88
N ALA A 77 -6.67 18.01 15.91
CA ALA A 77 -7.57 17.22 16.73
C ALA A 77 -7.54 15.72 16.34
N LEU A 78 -7.60 15.42 15.05
CA LEU A 78 -7.57 14.05 14.53
C LEU A 78 -6.20 13.39 14.69
N VAL A 79 -5.10 14.13 14.56
CA VAL A 79 -3.74 13.63 14.87
C VAL A 79 -3.65 13.32 16.36
N GLY A 80 -4.14 14.20 17.24
CA GLY A 80 -4.21 13.94 18.67
C GLY A 80 -5.00 12.68 19.02
N ALA A 81 -6.21 12.53 18.44
CA ALA A 81 -7.02 11.33 18.60
C ALA A 81 -6.34 10.07 18.04
N HIS A 82 -5.67 10.19 16.89
CA HIS A 82 -4.94 9.09 16.27
C HIS A 82 -3.75 8.63 17.14
N MET A 83 -2.99 9.58 17.70
CA MET A 83 -1.88 9.29 18.61
C MET A 83 -2.37 8.69 19.93
N LEU A 84 -3.50 9.17 20.47
CA LEU A 84 -4.11 8.60 21.67
C LEU A 84 -4.46 7.12 21.48
N LEU A 85 -5.05 6.76 20.33
CA LEU A 85 -5.35 5.37 20.01
C LEU A 85 -4.08 4.51 19.97
N LEU A 86 -3.00 4.99 19.34
CA LEU A 86 -1.72 4.26 19.29
C LEU A 86 -1.07 4.09 20.66
N VAL A 87 -1.13 5.11 21.52
CA VAL A 87 -0.56 5.04 22.88
C VAL A 87 -1.36 4.09 23.78
N TYR A 88 -2.68 4.14 23.67
CA TYR A 88 -3.59 3.32 24.47
C TYR A 88 -3.59 1.86 24.02
N GLN A 89 -3.78 1.59 22.73
CA GLN A 89 -3.84 0.24 22.14
C GLN A 89 -2.46 -0.40 21.94
N LYS A 90 -1.38 0.35 22.17
CA LYS A 90 0.01 -0.04 21.90
C LYS A 90 0.29 -0.22 20.40
N HIS A 91 1.57 -0.12 20.05
CA HIS A 91 2.01 -0.26 18.67
C HIS A 91 2.11 -1.74 18.27
N THR A 92 1.69 -2.06 17.06
CA THR A 92 1.86 -3.41 16.48
C THR A 92 3.34 -3.74 16.23
N GLN A 93 3.70 -5.01 16.22
CA GLN A 93 5.11 -5.41 16.06
C GLN A 93 5.28 -6.58 15.08
N TRP A 94 6.43 -6.66 14.42
CA TRP A 94 6.77 -7.83 13.61
C TRP A 94 6.99 -9.05 14.49
N PRO A 95 6.52 -10.24 14.10
CA PRO A 95 6.81 -11.46 14.84
C PRO A 95 8.31 -11.72 14.89
N GLY A 96 8.76 -12.28 16.00
CA GLY A 96 10.17 -12.60 16.24
C GLY A 96 10.35 -13.18 17.65
N PRO A 97 11.57 -13.65 17.98
CA PRO A 97 11.84 -14.28 19.26
C PRO A 97 11.39 -13.40 20.44
N GLY A 98 10.60 -13.97 21.35
CA GLY A 98 10.07 -13.28 22.53
C GLY A 98 8.92 -12.29 22.27
N ARG A 99 8.46 -12.14 21.02
CA ARG A 99 7.32 -11.27 20.66
C ARG A 99 6.03 -12.09 20.56
N THR A 100 5.05 -11.77 21.40
CA THR A 100 3.73 -12.39 21.45
C THR A 100 2.64 -11.36 21.14
N ASN A 101 1.39 -11.79 21.05
CA ASN A 101 0.25 -10.87 20.90
C ASN A 101 0.01 -10.02 22.16
N ASP A 102 0.43 -10.51 23.33
CA ASP A 102 0.12 -9.88 24.61
C ASP A 102 1.27 -8.99 25.13
N ASN A 103 2.34 -8.84 24.36
CA ASN A 103 3.48 -8.03 24.74
C ASN A 103 3.93 -7.09 23.63
N VAL A 104 4.76 -6.11 24.01
CA VAL A 104 5.47 -5.24 23.06
C VAL A 104 6.93 -5.25 23.45
N VAL A 105 7.78 -5.73 22.54
CA VAL A 105 9.22 -5.82 22.75
C VAL A 105 9.90 -4.70 21.98
N GLY A 106 10.42 -3.72 22.71
CA GLY A 106 11.09 -2.57 22.14
C GLY A 106 11.79 -1.73 23.20
N TYR A 107 12.35 -0.60 22.77
CA TYR A 107 12.97 0.35 23.69
C TYR A 107 11.90 1.15 24.45
N PRO A 108 12.13 1.49 25.73
CA PRO A 108 11.26 2.42 26.45
C PRO A 108 11.25 3.80 25.76
N MET A 109 10.17 4.55 25.99
CA MET A 109 9.99 5.90 25.44
C MET A 109 11.20 6.81 25.72
N MET A 110 11.70 6.76 26.96
CA MET A 110 12.90 7.47 27.37
C MET A 110 14.00 6.49 27.81
N PRO A 111 15.27 6.76 27.47
CA PRO A 111 15.77 7.86 26.63
C PRO A 111 15.85 7.50 25.14
N ILE A 112 15.86 6.21 24.81
CA ILE A 112 16.31 5.72 23.49
C ILE A 112 15.32 6.09 22.39
N TYR A 113 14.02 5.83 22.59
CA TYR A 113 13.03 6.07 21.55
C TYR A 113 12.88 7.58 21.27
N ALA A 114 12.82 8.41 22.31
CA ALA A 114 12.76 9.86 22.16
C ALA A 114 13.98 10.43 21.42
N ALA A 115 15.20 9.95 21.72
CA ALA A 115 16.39 10.37 20.99
C ALA A 115 16.33 9.97 19.51
N LYS A 116 15.88 8.75 19.19
CA LYS A 116 15.68 8.30 17.80
C LYS A 116 14.60 9.09 17.07
N ALA A 117 13.45 9.31 17.70
CA ALA A 117 12.35 10.07 17.13
C ALA A 117 12.71 11.55 16.91
N GLY A 118 13.37 12.17 17.89
CA GLY A 118 13.88 13.54 17.77
C GLY A 118 14.98 13.67 16.71
N GLY A 119 15.91 12.71 16.66
CA GLY A 119 16.92 12.64 15.60
C GLY A 119 16.29 12.51 14.21
N TYR A 120 15.30 11.63 14.06
CA TYR A 120 14.57 11.48 12.80
C TYR A 120 13.79 12.75 12.42
N PHE A 121 13.19 13.45 13.39
CA PHE A 121 12.56 14.76 13.17
C PHE A 121 13.56 15.76 12.57
N PHE A 122 14.76 15.89 13.13
CA PHE A 122 15.78 16.81 12.59
C PHE A 122 16.28 16.41 11.21
N VAL A 123 16.32 15.11 10.89
CA VAL A 123 16.63 14.64 9.54
C VAL A 123 15.53 15.06 8.56
N VAL A 124 14.25 14.80 8.87
CA VAL A 124 13.13 15.19 8.01
C VAL A 124 13.04 16.72 7.86
N PHE A 125 13.23 17.46 8.95
CA PHE A 125 13.29 18.91 8.94
C PHE A 125 14.44 19.41 8.07
N GLY A 126 15.65 18.88 8.26
CA GLY A 126 16.83 19.25 7.49
C GLY A 126 16.65 19.00 5.99
N VAL A 127 16.13 17.83 5.61
CA VAL A 127 15.84 17.51 4.20
C VAL A 127 14.79 18.45 3.63
N THR A 128 13.68 18.69 4.34
CA THR A 128 12.61 19.59 3.88
C THR A 128 13.11 21.03 3.75
N ALA A 129 13.90 21.51 4.71
CA ALA A 129 14.49 22.84 4.67
C ALA A 129 15.51 23.00 3.53
N LEU A 130 16.35 21.98 3.29
CA LEU A 130 17.26 21.96 2.15
C LEU A 130 16.50 21.96 0.83
N MET A 131 15.45 21.16 0.69
CA MET A 131 14.61 21.18 -0.50
C MET A 131 13.95 22.55 -0.69
N GLY A 132 13.38 23.15 0.36
CA GLY A 132 12.76 24.47 0.29
C GLY A 132 13.74 25.62 0.01
N GLY A 133 15.00 25.48 0.40
CA GLY A 133 16.05 26.48 0.15
C GLY A 133 16.76 26.32 -1.20
N LEU A 134 16.93 25.08 -1.69
CA LEU A 134 17.70 24.76 -2.90
C LEU A 134 16.83 24.52 -4.14
N LEU A 135 15.57 24.13 -3.96
CA LEU A 135 14.64 23.85 -5.06
C LEU A 135 13.51 24.87 -5.04
N SER A 136 13.20 25.44 -6.20
CA SER A 136 12.04 26.32 -6.34
C SER A 136 10.76 25.49 -6.41
N ILE A 137 9.80 25.78 -5.54
CA ILE A 137 8.46 25.20 -5.53
C ILE A 137 7.45 26.35 -5.69
N ASN A 138 6.49 26.17 -6.60
CA ASN A 138 5.45 27.13 -6.96
C ASN A 138 5.95 28.59 -7.16
N PRO A 139 6.70 28.89 -8.25
CA PRO A 139 7.18 30.24 -8.53
C PRO A 139 6.04 31.15 -9.03
N VAL A 140 5.15 31.58 -8.14
CA VAL A 140 3.92 32.36 -8.45
C VAL A 140 4.17 33.61 -9.31
N TRP A 141 5.34 34.23 -9.16
CA TRP A 141 5.75 35.39 -9.96
C TRP A 141 5.95 35.09 -11.45
N ARG A 142 6.10 33.82 -11.84
CA ARG A 142 6.18 33.41 -13.26
C ARG A 142 4.81 33.26 -13.90
N TYR A 143 3.78 32.95 -13.12
CA TYR A 143 2.41 32.75 -13.62
C TYR A 143 1.65 34.06 -13.69
N GLY A 144 1.91 34.99 -12.76
CA GLY A 144 1.18 36.24 -12.67
C GLY A 144 -0.21 36.06 -12.02
N PRO A 145 -0.95 37.17 -11.85
CA PRO A 145 -2.28 37.13 -11.25
C PRO A 145 -3.25 36.34 -12.13
N TYR A 146 -4.25 35.72 -11.50
CA TYR A 146 -5.30 35.01 -12.22
C TYR A 146 -6.10 35.93 -13.15
N ASN A 147 -6.23 35.53 -14.41
CA ASN A 147 -7.11 36.14 -15.40
C ASN A 147 -7.96 35.03 -16.05
N PRO A 148 -9.31 35.07 -15.92
CA PRO A 148 -10.19 34.05 -16.50
C PRO A 148 -10.08 33.88 -18.02
N ALA A 149 -9.49 34.84 -18.74
CA ALA A 149 -9.28 34.78 -20.19
C ALA A 149 -7.96 34.10 -20.59
N GLU A 150 -7.09 33.75 -19.63
CA GLU A 150 -5.77 33.20 -19.87
C GLU A 150 -5.61 31.81 -19.25
N VAL A 151 -4.67 31.02 -19.76
CA VAL A 151 -4.35 29.68 -19.25
C VAL A 151 -2.87 29.37 -19.51
N THR A 152 -2.27 28.58 -18.63
CA THR A 152 -0.90 28.07 -18.82
C THR A 152 -0.91 26.71 -19.52
N ALA A 153 0.16 26.42 -20.27
CA ALA A 153 0.42 25.05 -20.69
C ALA A 153 0.85 24.21 -19.46
N GLY A 154 0.27 23.03 -19.28
CA GLY A 154 0.57 22.17 -18.13
C GLY A 154 -0.13 22.60 -16.84
N SER A 155 -1.38 23.05 -16.93
CA SER A 155 -2.22 23.32 -15.76
C SER A 155 -2.56 22.02 -15.02
N GLN A 156 -1.72 21.66 -14.06
CA GLN A 156 -1.82 20.45 -13.23
C GLN A 156 -1.98 20.88 -11.77
N PRO A 157 -2.82 20.20 -10.97
CA PRO A 157 -2.78 20.39 -9.53
C PRO A 157 -1.51 19.74 -8.96
N ASP A 158 -1.26 19.98 -7.67
CA ASP A 158 -0.18 19.31 -6.97
C ASP A 158 -0.29 17.78 -7.04
N TRP A 159 0.86 17.11 -6.95
CA TRP A 159 1.00 15.66 -7.17
C TRP A 159 0.02 14.79 -6.36
N TYR A 160 -0.37 15.23 -5.15
CA TYR A 160 -1.32 14.49 -4.30
C TYR A 160 -2.77 14.54 -4.82
N MET A 161 -3.10 15.52 -5.66
CA MET A 161 -4.38 15.62 -6.39
C MET A 161 -4.33 15.00 -7.79
N GLY A 162 -3.15 14.56 -8.24
CA GLY A 162 -2.94 14.02 -9.59
C GLY A 162 -3.84 12.83 -9.96
N VAL A 163 -4.34 12.09 -8.96
CA VAL A 163 -5.30 11.00 -9.18
C VAL A 163 -6.64 11.52 -9.70
N ALA A 164 -7.17 12.58 -9.09
CA ALA A 164 -8.44 13.18 -9.49
C ALA A 164 -8.32 13.81 -10.89
N GLU A 165 -7.21 14.50 -11.13
CA GLU A 165 -6.90 15.09 -12.44
C GLU A 165 -6.74 14.02 -13.53
N GLY A 166 -5.98 12.96 -13.26
CA GLY A 166 -5.80 11.87 -14.21
C GLY A 166 -7.09 11.17 -14.56
N LEU A 167 -7.98 10.96 -13.58
CA LEU A 167 -9.33 10.47 -13.83
C LEU A 167 -10.10 11.38 -14.78
N LEU A 168 -10.07 12.70 -14.55
CA LEU A 168 -10.76 13.68 -15.39
C LEU A 168 -10.25 13.64 -16.83
N ARG A 169 -8.93 13.59 -17.02
CA ARG A 169 -8.28 13.61 -18.34
C ARG A 169 -8.57 12.36 -19.17
N ILE A 170 -8.62 11.20 -18.54
CA ILE A 170 -8.84 9.92 -19.25
C ILE A 170 -10.31 9.58 -19.39
N PHE A 171 -11.22 10.19 -18.64
CA PHE A 171 -12.63 9.83 -18.75
C PHE A 171 -13.20 10.27 -20.13
N PRO A 172 -14.05 9.47 -20.78
CA PRO A 172 -14.68 9.88 -22.04
C PRO A 172 -15.69 11.02 -21.83
N GLY A 173 -15.94 11.81 -22.87
CA GLY A 173 -16.93 12.89 -22.86
C GLY A 173 -18.38 12.38 -22.86
N TRP A 174 -18.78 11.64 -21.82
CA TRP A 174 -20.13 11.13 -21.65
C TRP A 174 -21.02 12.18 -21.00
N GLU A 175 -22.10 12.51 -21.69
CA GLU A 175 -23.13 13.44 -21.22
C GLU A 175 -24.50 12.86 -21.58
N THR A 176 -25.49 13.08 -20.73
CA THR A 176 -26.87 12.68 -21.02
C THR A 176 -27.82 13.83 -20.73
N GLU A 177 -28.72 14.11 -21.65
CA GLU A 177 -29.79 15.08 -21.44
C GLU A 177 -31.07 14.35 -21.04
N ILE A 178 -31.62 14.70 -19.87
CA ILE A 178 -32.86 14.11 -19.35
C ILE A 178 -33.77 15.23 -18.86
N PHE A 179 -35.00 15.32 -19.39
CA PHE A 179 -35.99 16.35 -19.03
C PHE A 179 -35.47 17.80 -19.14
N GLY A 180 -34.62 18.09 -20.13
CA GLY A 180 -34.00 19.41 -20.31
C GLY A 180 -32.87 19.73 -19.32
N VAL A 181 -32.42 18.73 -18.54
CA VAL A 181 -31.25 18.82 -17.65
C VAL A 181 -30.10 18.01 -18.24
N THR A 182 -28.96 18.65 -18.42
CA THR A 182 -27.72 18.00 -18.86
C THR A 182 -26.98 17.43 -17.66
N ILE A 183 -26.70 16.13 -17.69
CA ILE A 183 -25.87 15.45 -16.70
C ILE A 183 -24.49 15.19 -17.31
N SER A 184 -23.49 15.92 -16.82
CA SER A 184 -22.09 15.84 -17.23
C SER A 184 -21.36 14.71 -16.49
N TRP A 185 -21.56 13.45 -16.93
CA TRP A 185 -20.89 12.28 -16.35
C TRP A 185 -19.37 12.36 -16.45
N ASN A 186 -18.89 12.98 -17.54
CA ASN A 186 -17.49 13.30 -17.79
C ASN A 186 -16.80 14.10 -16.70
N VAL A 187 -17.53 14.91 -15.94
CA VAL A 187 -17.00 15.72 -14.84
C VAL A 187 -17.38 15.10 -13.49
N MET A 188 -18.64 14.69 -13.35
CA MET A 188 -19.17 14.19 -12.07
C MET A 188 -18.52 12.88 -11.63
N LEU A 189 -18.37 11.90 -12.52
CA LEU A 189 -17.81 10.60 -12.15
C LEU A 189 -16.33 10.71 -11.73
N PRO A 190 -15.43 11.26 -12.55
CA PRO A 190 -14.02 11.37 -12.17
C PRO A 190 -13.75 12.40 -11.06
N GLY A 191 -14.50 13.50 -10.99
CA GLY A 191 -14.28 14.54 -9.99
C GLY A 191 -14.87 14.20 -8.62
N GLN A 192 -16.06 13.59 -8.57
CA GLN A 192 -16.85 13.50 -7.34
C GLN A 192 -17.15 12.07 -6.87
N ILE A 193 -17.09 11.06 -7.74
CA ILE A 193 -17.50 9.69 -7.40
C ILE A 193 -16.30 8.76 -7.31
N PHE A 194 -15.46 8.68 -8.35
CA PHE A 194 -14.36 7.72 -8.39
C PHE A 194 -13.27 7.92 -7.34
N PRO A 195 -12.81 9.15 -7.02
CA PRO A 195 -11.81 9.34 -5.96
C PRO A 195 -12.32 8.80 -4.62
N PHE A 196 -13.59 9.06 -4.29
CA PHE A 196 -14.23 8.56 -3.08
C PHE A 196 -14.53 7.06 -3.15
N MET A 197 -14.82 6.51 -4.33
CA MET A 197 -14.98 5.07 -4.53
C MET A 197 -13.66 4.32 -4.32
N ILE A 198 -12.55 4.84 -4.86
CA ILE A 198 -11.21 4.27 -4.68
C ILE A 198 -10.82 4.30 -3.19
N LEU A 199 -10.95 5.48 -2.56
CA LEU A 199 -10.68 5.63 -1.13
C LEU A 199 -11.60 4.70 -0.30
N GLY A 200 -12.91 4.73 -0.58
CA GLY A 200 -13.91 3.90 0.07
C GLY A 200 -13.63 2.40 -0.08
N GLY A 201 -13.13 1.96 -1.24
CA GLY A 201 -12.68 0.59 -1.47
C GLY A 201 -11.51 0.19 -0.56
N ILE A 202 -10.53 1.08 -0.37
CA ILE A 202 -9.41 0.86 0.56
C ILE A 202 -9.91 0.82 2.02
N LEU A 203 -10.83 1.71 2.40
CA LEU A 203 -11.41 1.71 3.76
C LEU A 203 -12.27 0.47 4.03
N ALA A 204 -13.00 0.00 3.03
CA ALA A 204 -13.84 -1.18 3.14
C ALA A 204 -13.02 -2.47 3.16
N TYR A 205 -11.78 -2.44 2.68
CA TYR A 205 -10.95 -3.63 2.49
C TYR A 205 -10.77 -4.49 3.76
N PRO A 206 -10.46 -3.95 4.95
CA PRO A 206 -10.35 -4.77 6.17
C PRO A 206 -11.66 -5.49 6.54
N PHE A 207 -12.80 -4.85 6.28
CA PHE A 207 -14.11 -5.44 6.56
C PHE A 207 -14.47 -6.54 5.55
N ILE A 208 -14.11 -6.34 4.28
CA ILE A 208 -14.25 -7.33 3.21
C ILE A 208 -13.36 -8.54 3.51
N GLU A 209 -12.08 -8.31 3.82
CA GLU A 209 -11.12 -9.37 4.17
C GLU A 209 -11.62 -10.17 5.37
N ALA A 210 -12.00 -9.51 6.48
CA ALA A 210 -12.49 -10.18 7.67
C ALA A 210 -13.83 -10.92 7.44
N TRP A 211 -14.63 -10.53 6.46
CA TRP A 211 -15.83 -11.27 6.06
C TRP A 211 -15.49 -12.51 5.22
N ILE A 212 -14.53 -12.41 4.28
CA ILE A 212 -14.10 -13.53 3.45
C ILE A 212 -13.39 -14.58 4.29
N THR A 213 -12.36 -14.17 5.05
CA THR A 213 -11.53 -15.09 5.85
C THR A 213 -12.27 -15.60 7.07
N GLY A 214 -13.16 -14.78 7.65
CA GLY A 214 -13.77 -15.08 8.94
C GLY A 214 -12.90 -14.81 10.14
N ASP A 215 -11.71 -14.25 9.93
CA ASP A 215 -10.80 -13.93 11.02
C ASP A 215 -11.36 -12.73 11.80
N LYS A 216 -11.76 -13.00 13.05
CA LYS A 216 -12.25 -12.02 14.02
C LYS A 216 -11.40 -11.98 15.28
N ARG A 217 -10.22 -12.61 15.23
CA ARG A 217 -9.28 -12.66 16.36
C ARG A 217 -8.61 -11.29 16.52
N GLU A 218 -8.08 -11.06 17.72
CA GLU A 218 -7.27 -9.89 18.01
C GLU A 218 -5.83 -10.14 17.51
N HIS A 219 -5.31 -9.21 16.70
CA HIS A 219 -4.00 -9.34 16.05
C HIS A 219 -3.12 -8.16 16.43
N HIS A 220 -2.07 -8.43 17.22
CA HIS A 220 -1.05 -7.42 17.58
C HIS A 220 0.29 -7.68 16.89
N LEU A 221 0.48 -8.90 16.38
CA LEU A 221 1.60 -9.27 15.51
C LEU A 221 1.28 -8.97 14.04
N LEU A 222 2.22 -8.28 13.38
CA LEU A 222 2.11 -7.94 11.97
C LEU A 222 2.30 -9.17 11.09
N GLN A 223 1.43 -9.33 10.10
CA GLN A 223 1.61 -10.33 9.06
C GLN A 223 2.57 -9.79 8.00
N ARG A 224 3.65 -10.54 7.73
CA ARG A 224 4.57 -10.23 6.61
C ARG A 224 3.77 -10.12 5.31
N PRO A 225 4.02 -9.11 4.44
CA PRO A 225 3.26 -8.95 3.20
C PRO A 225 3.23 -10.22 2.35
N ARG A 226 4.37 -10.89 2.22
CA ARG A 226 4.47 -12.18 1.50
C ARG A 226 3.54 -13.28 2.05
N ASN A 227 3.19 -13.24 3.35
CA ASN A 227 2.29 -14.21 4.00
C ASN A 227 0.81 -13.90 3.79
N ALA A 228 0.47 -12.70 3.30
CA ALA A 228 -0.90 -12.29 3.01
C ALA A 228 -1.07 -11.98 1.51
N ALA A 229 -0.82 -12.99 0.68
CA ALA A 229 -0.64 -12.82 -0.78
C ALA A 229 -1.76 -12.03 -1.47
N ASN A 230 -3.04 -12.30 -1.17
CA ASN A 230 -4.16 -11.57 -1.79
C ASN A 230 -4.24 -10.12 -1.32
N ARG A 231 -3.95 -9.85 -0.03
CA ARG A 231 -3.92 -8.49 0.51
C ARG A 231 -2.79 -7.68 -0.11
N THR A 232 -1.61 -8.25 -0.18
CA THR A 232 -0.48 -7.61 -0.86
C THR A 232 -0.75 -7.41 -2.34
N ALA A 233 -1.37 -8.37 -3.02
CA ALA A 233 -1.76 -8.25 -4.42
C ALA A 233 -2.81 -7.16 -4.65
N PHE A 234 -3.82 -7.05 -3.78
CA PHE A 234 -4.82 -5.99 -3.85
C PHE A 234 -4.18 -4.61 -3.67
N LEU A 235 -3.33 -4.44 -2.65
CA LEU A 235 -2.62 -3.18 -2.43
C LEU A 235 -1.68 -2.84 -3.60
N ALA A 236 -0.98 -3.82 -4.16
CA ALA A 236 -0.14 -3.63 -5.35
C ALA A 236 -0.97 -3.19 -6.58
N ALA A 237 -2.17 -3.75 -6.76
CA ALA A 237 -3.09 -3.33 -7.81
C ALA A 237 -3.58 -1.90 -7.59
N MET A 238 -3.93 -1.53 -6.35
CA MET A 238 -4.33 -0.15 -6.01
C MET A 238 -3.19 0.86 -6.17
N MET A 239 -1.96 0.48 -5.82
CA MET A 239 -0.76 1.31 -6.08
C MET A 239 -0.49 1.47 -7.57
N THR A 240 -0.70 0.41 -8.37
CA THR A 240 -0.60 0.47 -9.83
C THR A 240 -1.65 1.41 -10.42
N LEU A 241 -2.90 1.31 -9.95
CA LEU A 241 -3.97 2.21 -10.34
C LEU A 241 -3.63 3.66 -9.96
N TYR A 242 -3.18 3.91 -8.73
CA TYR A 242 -2.74 5.23 -8.26
C TYR A 242 -1.64 5.79 -9.16
N GLY A 243 -0.59 5.02 -9.47
CA GLY A 243 0.52 5.45 -10.32
C GLY A 243 0.10 5.75 -11.75
N LEU A 244 -0.84 4.97 -12.31
CA LEU A 244 -1.37 5.20 -13.65
C LEU A 244 -2.23 6.46 -13.71
N LEU A 245 -3.09 6.68 -12.72
CA LEU A 245 -3.91 7.89 -12.64
C LEU A 245 -3.03 9.12 -12.40
N TRP A 246 -2.03 9.01 -11.54
CA TRP A 246 -1.04 10.07 -11.33
C TRP A 246 -0.28 10.42 -12.63
N ALA A 247 0.20 9.41 -13.37
CA ALA A 247 0.85 9.61 -14.66
C ALA A 247 -0.09 10.17 -15.73
N ALA A 248 -1.36 9.76 -15.70
CA ALA A 248 -2.40 10.29 -16.58
C ALA A 248 -2.76 11.74 -16.26
N GLY A 249 -2.62 12.17 -15.00
CA GLY A 249 -2.67 13.57 -14.60
C GLY A 249 -1.66 14.35 -15.44
N GLY A 250 -0.38 13.97 -15.36
CA GLY A 250 0.74 14.55 -16.12
C GLY A 250 0.81 14.27 -17.63
N ASN A 251 -0.27 13.88 -18.32
CA ASN A 251 -0.18 13.36 -19.69
C ASN A 251 0.35 14.37 -20.74
N ASP A 252 0.13 15.66 -20.56
CA ASP A 252 0.64 16.75 -21.41
C ASP A 252 2.15 16.94 -21.25
N ILE A 253 2.65 16.90 -20.02
CA ILE A 253 4.09 16.92 -19.71
C ILE A 253 4.75 15.67 -20.27
N LEU A 254 4.13 14.49 -20.12
CA LEU A 254 4.63 13.26 -20.74
C LEU A 254 4.68 13.37 -22.28
N ALA A 255 3.67 13.98 -22.90
CA ALA A 255 3.64 14.20 -24.34
C ALA A 255 4.82 15.07 -24.80
N VAL A 256 5.08 16.19 -24.11
CA VAL A 256 6.17 17.11 -24.45
C VAL A 256 7.55 16.52 -24.16
N MET A 257 7.73 15.89 -22.99
CA MET A 257 9.03 15.38 -22.55
C MET A 257 9.51 14.16 -23.35
N PHE A 258 8.57 13.32 -23.81
CA PHE A 258 8.89 12.10 -24.55
C PHE A 258 8.58 12.18 -26.06
N ASP A 259 8.19 13.36 -26.56
CA ASP A 259 7.78 13.59 -27.95
C ASP A 259 6.69 12.59 -28.42
N LEU A 260 5.67 12.42 -27.59
CA LEU A 260 4.58 11.47 -27.79
C LEU A 260 3.28 12.20 -28.15
N ASN A 261 2.43 11.53 -28.92
CA ASN A 261 1.09 12.06 -29.21
C ASN A 261 0.21 11.99 -27.96
N LEU A 262 -0.31 13.15 -27.52
CA LEU A 262 -1.20 13.27 -26.36
C LEU A 262 -2.41 12.32 -26.42
N ASN A 263 -3.03 12.16 -27.61
CA ASN A 263 -4.19 11.29 -27.76
C ASN A 263 -3.82 9.82 -27.55
N TYR A 264 -2.66 9.39 -28.04
CA TYR A 264 -2.19 8.01 -27.83
C TYR A 264 -1.92 7.72 -26.36
N ILE A 265 -1.35 8.67 -25.62
CA ILE A 265 -1.20 8.54 -24.17
C ILE A 265 -2.56 8.39 -23.50
N THR A 266 -3.51 9.26 -23.81
CA THR A 266 -4.86 9.20 -23.21
C THR A 266 -5.57 7.88 -23.52
N TYR A 267 -5.55 7.41 -24.78
CA TYR A 267 -6.15 6.12 -25.15
C TYR A 267 -5.46 4.93 -24.49
N PHE A 268 -4.12 4.96 -24.40
CA PHE A 268 -3.37 3.95 -23.68
C PHE A 268 -3.78 3.92 -22.20
N MET A 269 -3.81 5.08 -21.53
CA MET A 269 -4.16 5.18 -20.12
C MET A 269 -5.59 4.70 -19.85
N ARG A 270 -6.55 5.02 -20.74
CA ARG A 270 -7.94 4.52 -20.67
C ARG A 270 -8.03 3.01 -20.61
N VAL A 271 -7.16 2.30 -21.32
CA VAL A 271 -7.12 0.82 -21.30
C VAL A 271 -6.27 0.34 -20.11
N ALA A 272 -5.13 0.98 -19.87
CA ALA A 272 -4.16 0.59 -18.86
C ALA A 272 -4.74 0.57 -17.44
N VAL A 273 -5.59 1.55 -17.08
CA VAL A 273 -6.21 1.61 -15.75
C VAL A 273 -7.11 0.41 -15.43
N PHE A 274 -7.63 -0.30 -16.45
CA PHE A 274 -8.43 -1.51 -16.26
C PHE A 274 -7.62 -2.80 -16.43
N VAL A 275 -6.54 -2.76 -17.22
CA VAL A 275 -5.76 -3.96 -17.57
C VAL A 275 -4.58 -4.18 -16.63
N LEU A 276 -3.82 -3.13 -16.30
CA LEU A 276 -2.59 -3.26 -15.52
C LEU A 276 -2.83 -3.57 -14.04
N PRO A 277 -3.83 -3.00 -13.33
CA PRO A 277 -4.07 -3.38 -11.93
C PRO A 277 -4.40 -4.88 -11.74
N PRO A 278 -5.26 -5.52 -12.55
CA PRO A 278 -5.43 -6.99 -12.49
C PRO A 278 -4.15 -7.77 -12.79
N ILE A 279 -3.33 -7.32 -13.75
CA ILE A 279 -2.03 -7.95 -14.03
C ILE A 279 -1.11 -7.83 -12.80
N ALA A 280 -1.02 -6.63 -12.20
CA ALA A 280 -0.25 -6.39 -11.00
C ALA A 280 -0.72 -7.27 -9.83
N PHE A 281 -2.04 -7.45 -9.68
CA PHE A 281 -2.61 -8.38 -8.71
C PHE A 281 -2.10 -9.82 -8.93
N ILE A 282 -2.21 -10.33 -10.15
CA ILE A 282 -1.81 -11.71 -10.49
C ILE A 282 -0.30 -11.91 -10.24
N LEU A 283 0.52 -10.96 -10.70
CA LEU A 283 1.97 -11.01 -10.53
C LEU A 283 2.36 -10.91 -9.06
N ALA A 284 1.84 -9.94 -8.31
CA ALA A 284 2.14 -9.78 -6.89
C ALA A 284 1.71 -10.99 -6.06
N ARG A 285 0.53 -11.57 -6.36
CA ARG A 285 0.05 -12.79 -5.71
C ARG A 285 1.00 -13.96 -5.96
N ARG A 286 1.40 -14.19 -7.22
CA ARG A 286 2.34 -15.25 -7.58
C ARG A 286 3.72 -15.04 -6.96
N TRP A 287 4.19 -13.80 -6.91
CA TRP A 287 5.47 -13.45 -6.28
C TRP A 287 5.44 -13.75 -4.79
N CYS A 288 4.36 -13.38 -4.09
CA CYS A 288 4.19 -13.70 -2.67
C CYS A 288 4.21 -15.21 -2.42
N ILE A 289 3.48 -15.99 -3.22
CA ILE A 289 3.47 -17.46 -3.11
C ILE A 289 4.86 -18.04 -3.40
N SER A 290 5.57 -17.53 -4.41
CA SER A 290 6.95 -17.95 -4.71
C SER A 290 7.91 -17.66 -3.55
N LEU A 291 7.76 -16.49 -2.90
CA LEU A 291 8.55 -16.15 -1.72
C LEU A 291 8.23 -17.07 -0.53
N GLN A 292 6.96 -17.44 -0.35
CA GLN A 292 6.57 -18.42 0.68
C GLN A 292 7.19 -19.81 0.41
N ARG A 293 7.27 -20.24 -0.87
CA ARG A 293 7.93 -21.50 -1.24
C ARG A 293 9.42 -21.46 -0.93
N SER A 294 10.10 -20.39 -1.32
CA SER A 294 11.51 -20.20 -0.98
C SER A 294 11.74 -20.18 0.54
N ASP A 295 10.86 -19.51 1.31
CA ASP A 295 10.93 -19.52 2.77
C ASP A 295 10.70 -20.94 3.35
N GLN A 296 9.83 -21.75 2.74
CA GLN A 296 9.61 -23.15 3.13
C GLN A 296 10.80 -24.05 2.76
N GLU A 297 11.37 -23.90 1.57
CA GLU A 297 12.57 -24.64 1.15
C GLU A 297 13.72 -24.36 2.11
N ARG A 298 13.92 -23.10 2.50
CA ARG A 298 14.93 -22.71 3.50
C ARG A 298 14.70 -23.30 4.88
N LEU A 299 13.44 -23.53 5.26
CA LEU A 299 13.07 -24.19 6.53
C LEU A 299 13.34 -25.69 6.49
N LEU A 300 13.12 -26.34 5.35
CA LEU A 300 13.20 -27.80 5.20
C LEU A 300 14.59 -28.29 4.80
N HIS A 301 15.33 -27.52 3.99
CA HIS A 301 16.62 -27.94 3.46
C HIS A 301 17.79 -27.11 4.01
N GLY A 302 17.52 -25.96 4.64
CA GLY A 302 18.55 -25.02 5.06
C GLY A 302 18.83 -23.97 3.98
N TYR A 303 19.88 -23.17 4.16
CA TYR A 303 20.28 -22.16 3.17
C TYR A 303 21.38 -22.68 2.25
N GLU A 304 21.33 -22.22 1.01
CA GLU A 304 22.28 -22.50 -0.06
C GLU A 304 23.63 -21.82 0.25
N THR A 305 24.72 -22.57 0.25
CA THR A 305 26.07 -22.02 0.55
C THR A 305 26.85 -21.60 -0.68
N GLY A 306 26.42 -21.98 -1.88
CA GLY A 306 27.16 -21.84 -3.12
C GLY A 306 28.28 -22.88 -3.31
N VAL A 307 28.47 -23.79 -2.35
CA VAL A 307 29.51 -24.82 -2.42
C VAL A 307 28.94 -26.11 -3.02
N ILE A 308 29.39 -26.44 -4.23
CA ILE A 308 29.00 -27.69 -4.90
C ILE A 308 29.92 -28.83 -4.45
N MET A 309 29.32 -29.89 -3.95
CA MET A 309 29.96 -31.14 -3.54
C MET A 309 29.80 -32.18 -4.65
N ARG A 310 30.86 -32.96 -4.91
CA ARG A 310 30.80 -34.09 -5.85
C ARG A 310 30.83 -35.40 -5.07
N SER A 311 29.86 -36.28 -5.34
CA SER A 311 29.80 -37.63 -4.75
C SER A 311 30.78 -38.59 -5.44
N PRO A 312 31.19 -39.69 -4.78
CA PRO A 312 32.03 -40.72 -5.38
C PRO A 312 31.44 -41.33 -6.68
N GLU A 313 30.11 -41.38 -6.79
CA GLU A 313 29.36 -41.86 -7.95
C GLU A 313 29.29 -40.83 -9.09
N GLY A 314 29.82 -39.62 -8.87
CA GLY A 314 29.85 -38.53 -9.84
C GLY A 314 28.63 -37.60 -9.81
N GLY A 315 27.74 -37.72 -8.80
CA GLY A 315 26.64 -36.79 -8.59
C GLY A 315 27.12 -35.43 -8.10
N TYR A 316 26.36 -34.37 -8.39
CA TYR A 316 26.60 -33.02 -7.88
C TYR A 316 25.45 -32.62 -6.96
N SER A 317 25.77 -32.12 -5.77
CA SER A 317 24.80 -31.52 -4.85
C SER A 317 25.36 -30.23 -4.28
N GLU A 318 24.48 -29.31 -3.91
CA GLU A 318 24.88 -28.12 -3.17
C GLU A 318 24.89 -28.41 -1.68
N ARG A 319 25.94 -27.98 -0.98
CA ARG A 319 26.00 -28.07 0.47
C ARG A 319 25.00 -27.08 1.07
N HIS A 320 23.99 -27.60 1.76
CA HIS A 320 23.09 -26.79 2.56
C HIS A 320 23.54 -26.73 4.01
N LEU A 321 23.34 -25.56 4.64
CA LEU A 321 23.57 -25.38 6.07
C LEU A 321 22.26 -25.02 6.78
N PRO A 322 22.05 -25.47 8.03
CA PRO A 322 20.83 -25.16 8.76
C PRO A 322 20.74 -23.66 9.03
N ILE A 323 19.54 -23.10 8.90
CA ILE A 323 19.26 -21.72 9.29
C ILE A 323 19.33 -21.55 10.81
N SER A 324 19.58 -20.34 11.28
CA SER A 324 19.55 -20.04 12.73
C SER A 324 18.15 -20.27 13.31
N GLU A 325 18.07 -20.63 14.58
CA GLU A 325 16.80 -20.84 15.28
C GLU A 325 15.92 -19.57 15.27
N THR A 326 16.55 -18.39 15.34
CA THR A 326 15.86 -17.10 15.27
C THR A 326 15.21 -16.88 13.90
N ALA A 327 15.91 -17.19 12.80
CA ALA A 327 15.36 -17.09 11.46
C ALA A 327 14.26 -18.13 11.23
N ALA A 328 14.44 -19.36 11.72
CA ALA A 328 13.42 -20.40 11.65
C ALA A 328 12.14 -19.97 12.39
N TYR A 329 12.27 -19.40 13.59
CA TYR A 329 11.15 -18.85 14.35
C TYR A 329 10.41 -17.77 13.56
N GLU A 330 11.14 -16.82 12.99
CA GLU A 330 10.57 -15.72 12.22
C GLU A 330 9.77 -16.17 10.99
N LEU A 331 10.24 -17.21 10.28
CA LEU A 331 9.55 -17.76 9.11
C LEU A 331 8.33 -18.62 9.51
N THR A 332 8.37 -19.27 10.67
CA THR A 332 7.29 -20.10 11.20
C THR A 332 6.27 -19.32 12.03
N ALA A 333 6.56 -18.06 12.39
CA ALA A 333 5.70 -17.16 13.15
C ALA A 333 4.56 -16.57 12.29
N ARG A 334 3.73 -17.46 11.78
CA ARG A 334 2.44 -17.20 11.12
C ARG A 334 1.47 -18.31 11.50
N ASP A 335 0.18 -18.09 11.34
CA ASP A 335 -0.81 -19.15 11.49
C ASP A 335 -0.91 -20.00 10.22
N ARG A 336 -1.50 -21.20 10.34
CA ARG A 336 -1.96 -21.93 9.16
C ARG A 336 -3.26 -21.30 8.71
N ASP A 337 -3.43 -21.14 7.40
CA ASP A 337 -4.63 -20.54 6.86
C ASP A 337 -5.79 -21.54 6.93
N GLU A 338 -6.93 -21.12 7.49
CA GLU A 338 -8.13 -21.93 7.57
C GLU A 338 -9.14 -21.53 6.48
N VAL A 339 -9.56 -22.50 5.66
CA VAL A 339 -10.60 -22.28 4.66
C VAL A 339 -11.96 -22.38 5.34
N TYR A 340 -12.77 -21.32 5.20
CA TYR A 340 -14.14 -21.31 5.71
C TYR A 340 -14.98 -22.38 5.01
N GLN A 341 -15.53 -23.31 5.80
CA GLN A 341 -16.43 -24.36 5.31
C GLN A 341 -17.89 -23.93 5.50
N ALA A 342 -18.68 -24.00 4.42
CA ALA A 342 -20.11 -23.70 4.50
C ALA A 342 -20.85 -24.84 5.25
N PRO A 343 -21.86 -24.52 6.09
CA PRO A 343 -22.66 -25.54 6.76
C PRO A 343 -23.43 -26.40 5.75
N ALA A 344 -23.79 -27.62 6.19
CA ALA A 344 -24.61 -28.54 5.41
C ALA A 344 -25.92 -27.90 4.94
N ALA A 345 -26.46 -28.41 3.82
CA ALA A 345 -27.63 -27.80 3.17
C ALA A 345 -28.90 -27.80 4.03
N ALA A 346 -28.97 -28.70 5.01
CA ALA A 346 -29.96 -28.73 6.06
C ALA A 346 -29.28 -29.17 7.37
N ASP A 347 -29.77 -28.69 8.51
CA ASP A 347 -29.39 -29.23 9.81
C ASP A 347 -29.96 -30.65 10.01
N LEU A 348 -29.65 -31.28 11.15
CA LEU A 348 -30.17 -32.61 11.49
C LEU A 348 -31.71 -32.68 11.54
N ASN A 349 -32.39 -31.53 11.59
CA ASN A 349 -33.85 -31.39 11.62
C ASN A 349 -34.44 -30.95 10.27
N GLY A 350 -33.66 -30.90 9.19
CA GLY A 350 -34.13 -30.53 7.85
C GLY A 350 -34.29 -29.02 7.62
N VAL A 351 -33.93 -28.17 8.59
CA VAL A 351 -34.07 -26.73 8.49
C VAL A 351 -32.89 -26.15 7.72
N LYS A 352 -33.22 -25.44 6.63
CA LYS A 352 -32.22 -24.74 5.81
C LYS A 352 -31.74 -23.47 6.53
N PRO A 353 -30.43 -23.22 6.62
CA PRO A 353 -29.93 -21.96 7.17
C PRO A 353 -30.46 -20.76 6.38
N ARG A 354 -30.97 -19.74 7.09
CA ARG A 354 -31.62 -18.55 6.52
C ARG A 354 -30.74 -17.77 5.53
N GLN A 355 -29.41 -17.99 5.54
CA GLN A 355 -28.42 -17.35 4.66
C GLN A 355 -27.47 -18.34 3.96
N LEU A 356 -27.93 -19.57 3.68
CA LEU A 356 -27.10 -20.62 3.08
C LEU A 356 -26.37 -20.18 1.79
N ARG A 357 -27.01 -19.37 0.94
CA ARG A 357 -26.38 -18.86 -0.31
C ARG A 357 -25.18 -17.95 -0.03
N VAL A 358 -25.28 -17.06 0.95
CA VAL A 358 -24.20 -16.14 1.35
C VAL A 358 -23.03 -16.93 1.96
N MET A 359 -23.34 -17.93 2.80
CA MET A 359 -22.33 -18.81 3.40
C MET A 359 -21.60 -19.64 2.34
N LYS A 360 -22.31 -20.17 1.33
CA LYS A 360 -21.69 -20.86 0.20
C LYS A 360 -20.80 -19.94 -0.65
N LEU A 361 -21.24 -18.71 -0.90
CA LEU A 361 -20.43 -17.71 -1.60
C LEU A 361 -19.15 -17.41 -0.80
N ARG A 362 -19.28 -17.19 0.51
CA ARG A 362 -18.12 -16.96 1.39
C ARG A 362 -17.15 -18.14 1.38
N ALA A 363 -17.64 -19.38 1.45
CA ALA A 363 -16.78 -20.57 1.38
C ALA A 363 -16.02 -20.64 0.06
N LYS A 364 -16.68 -20.35 -1.07
CA LYS A 364 -16.01 -20.29 -2.39
C LYS A 364 -14.94 -19.20 -2.44
N LEU A 365 -15.24 -18.02 -1.89
CA LEU A 365 -14.27 -16.90 -1.84
C LEU A 365 -13.10 -17.22 -0.93
N SER A 366 -13.35 -17.82 0.25
CA SER A 366 -12.30 -18.25 1.18
C SER A 366 -11.42 -19.35 0.57
N GLN A 367 -12.01 -20.29 -0.16
CA GLN A 367 -11.26 -21.31 -0.89
C GLN A 367 -10.39 -20.70 -1.98
N TYR A 368 -10.88 -19.72 -2.73
CA TYR A 368 -10.05 -18.97 -3.68
C TYR A 368 -8.96 -18.17 -2.97
N TRP A 369 -9.27 -17.63 -1.79
CA TRP A 369 -8.34 -16.82 -1.00
C TRP A 369 -7.13 -17.64 -0.56
N PHE A 370 -7.35 -18.80 0.06
CA PHE A 370 -6.29 -19.61 0.66
C PHE A 370 -5.88 -20.84 -0.16
N GLY A 371 -6.57 -21.14 -1.26
CA GLY A 371 -6.37 -22.39 -2.01
C GLY A 371 -4.96 -22.57 -2.58
N ASP A 372 -4.29 -21.47 -2.93
CA ASP A 372 -2.90 -21.49 -3.42
C ASP A 372 -1.88 -21.08 -2.34
N SER A 373 -2.32 -20.83 -1.11
CA SER A 373 -1.43 -20.45 0.00
C SER A 373 -0.56 -21.62 0.41
N ILE A 374 0.74 -21.39 0.51
CA ILE A 374 1.68 -22.36 1.04
C ILE A 374 1.56 -22.36 2.56
N GLN A 375 1.17 -23.49 3.14
CA GLN A 375 1.03 -23.64 4.58
C GLN A 375 2.39 -23.67 5.26
N LYS A 376 2.48 -23.17 6.50
CA LYS A 376 3.70 -23.36 7.29
C LYS A 376 3.95 -24.86 7.52
N PRO A 377 5.21 -25.32 7.46
CA PRO A 377 5.56 -26.71 7.77
C PRO A 377 5.03 -27.17 9.13
N THR A 378 4.66 -28.45 9.22
CA THR A 378 4.29 -29.05 10.50
C THR A 378 5.53 -29.30 11.36
N PRO A 379 5.39 -29.43 12.69
CA PRO A 379 6.50 -29.83 13.54
C PRO A 379 7.16 -31.15 13.11
N ALA A 380 6.36 -32.12 12.64
CA ALA A 380 6.86 -33.39 12.14
C ALA A 380 7.69 -33.23 10.85
N GLU A 381 7.22 -32.44 9.89
CA GLU A 381 7.97 -32.12 8.67
C GLU A 381 9.31 -31.41 8.99
N LEU A 382 9.33 -30.53 9.98
CA LEU A 382 10.56 -29.85 10.43
C LEU A 382 11.52 -30.80 11.15
N GLU A 383 11.02 -31.78 11.90
CA GLU A 383 11.83 -32.79 12.57
C GLU A 383 12.45 -33.76 11.55
N GLU A 384 11.65 -34.24 10.60
CA GLU A 384 12.11 -35.05 9.46
C GLU A 384 13.19 -34.32 8.65
N ALA A 385 12.93 -33.04 8.29
CA ALA A 385 13.90 -32.18 7.63
C ALA A 385 15.24 -32.07 8.39
N ARG A 386 15.19 -31.91 9.72
CA ARG A 386 16.40 -31.86 10.56
C ARG A 386 17.18 -33.17 10.53
N HIS A 387 16.50 -34.31 10.57
CA HIS A 387 17.15 -35.62 10.45
C HIS A 387 17.81 -35.79 9.08
N HIS A 388 17.11 -35.44 7.99
CA HIS A 388 17.66 -35.47 6.64
C HIS A 388 18.89 -34.57 6.50
N ALA A 389 18.82 -33.32 6.95
CA ALA A 389 19.94 -32.38 6.88
C ALA A 389 21.17 -32.88 7.67
N GLN A 390 20.97 -33.50 8.84
CA GLN A 390 22.06 -34.10 9.61
C GLN A 390 22.71 -35.28 8.88
N HIS A 391 21.91 -36.14 8.25
CA HIS A 391 22.42 -37.24 7.44
C HIS A 391 23.20 -36.75 6.22
N GLU A 392 22.70 -35.72 5.53
CA GLU A 392 23.34 -35.13 4.36
C GLU A 392 24.67 -34.44 4.73
N LEU A 393 24.70 -33.69 5.84
CA LEU A 393 25.93 -33.10 6.39
C LEU A 393 26.96 -34.18 6.77
N ALA A 394 26.52 -35.28 7.39
CA ALA A 394 27.40 -36.40 7.72
C ALA A 394 27.97 -37.07 6.47
N ALA A 395 27.14 -37.34 5.46
CA ALA A 395 27.57 -37.92 4.18
C ALA A 395 28.57 -37.01 3.44
N HIS A 396 28.31 -35.70 3.41
CA HIS A 396 29.23 -34.74 2.80
C HIS A 396 30.56 -34.57 3.54
N SER A 397 30.59 -34.85 4.85
CA SER A 397 31.81 -34.81 5.64
C SER A 397 32.69 -36.05 5.52
N ALA A 398 32.10 -37.21 5.16
CA ALA A 398 32.80 -38.48 5.11
C ALA A 398 33.51 -38.72 3.77
N ASP A 399 32.80 -38.54 2.64
CA ASP A 399 33.26 -39.05 1.33
C ASP A 399 33.15 -38.04 0.17
N ALA A 400 32.61 -36.84 0.41
CA ALA A 400 32.44 -35.83 -0.63
C ALA A 400 33.55 -34.77 -0.60
N HIS A 401 34.02 -34.36 -1.78
CA HIS A 401 34.97 -33.26 -1.92
C HIS A 401 34.33 -32.09 -2.69
N PRO A 402 34.72 -30.84 -2.39
CA PRO A 402 34.27 -29.68 -3.15
C PRO A 402 34.65 -29.83 -4.62
N ALA A 403 33.73 -29.50 -5.52
CA ALA A 403 33.98 -29.56 -6.95
C ALA A 403 35.14 -28.60 -7.34
N PRO A 404 35.99 -28.97 -8.32
CA PRO A 404 37.08 -28.11 -8.78
C PRO A 404 36.54 -26.74 -9.22
N GLY A 405 37.04 -25.66 -8.64
CA GLY A 405 36.54 -24.28 -8.84
C GLY A 405 35.80 -23.68 -7.64
N HIS A 406 35.29 -24.51 -6.72
CA HIS A 406 34.62 -24.06 -5.48
C HIS A 406 35.53 -24.10 -4.23
N LEU A 407 36.83 -24.36 -4.42
CA LEU A 407 37.83 -24.41 -3.35
C LEU A 407 38.36 -23.02 -2.93
N ASN A 408 38.09 -21.97 -3.73
CA ASN A 408 38.70 -20.64 -3.59
C ASN A 408 37.75 -19.51 -3.17
N ASP A 409 36.49 -19.81 -2.81
CA ASP A 409 35.63 -18.82 -2.13
C ASP A 409 35.97 -18.77 -0.63
N GLY A 410 37.25 -18.49 -0.35
CA GLY A 410 37.72 -18.11 0.97
C GLY A 410 37.21 -16.71 1.29
N GLY A 411 36.30 -16.59 2.26
CA GLY A 411 35.81 -15.28 2.69
C GLY A 411 34.73 -15.26 3.76
N HIS A 412 34.17 -16.40 4.17
CA HIS A 412 33.35 -16.45 5.38
C HIS A 412 33.97 -17.40 6.39
N ASP A 413 34.93 -16.87 7.15
CA ASP A 413 35.29 -17.39 8.46
C ASP A 413 34.00 -17.57 9.27
N LEU A 414 33.55 -18.82 9.35
CA LEU A 414 32.63 -19.28 10.37
C LEU A 414 33.36 -19.17 11.70
N ALA A 415 33.32 -17.98 12.31
CA ALA A 415 33.62 -17.80 13.71
C ALA A 415 32.82 -18.85 14.48
N ARG A 416 33.54 -19.78 15.10
CA ARG A 416 33.04 -20.67 16.13
C ARG A 416 32.14 -19.86 17.08
N PRO A 417 30.94 -20.33 17.45
CA PRO A 417 30.27 -19.74 18.59
C PRO A 417 31.13 -20.06 19.82
N GLU A 418 31.93 -19.09 20.25
CA GLU A 418 32.46 -19.09 21.61
C GLU A 418 31.26 -19.11 22.54
N ILE A 419 31.04 -20.26 23.19
CA ILE A 419 30.25 -20.36 24.40
C ILE A 419 31.03 -19.59 25.47
N THR A 420 30.88 -18.27 25.52
CA THR A 420 31.28 -17.50 26.69
C THR A 420 30.14 -17.58 27.70
N SER A 421 30.22 -18.59 28.57
CA SER A 421 29.63 -18.53 29.89
C SER A 421 30.29 -17.38 30.66
N LYS A 422 29.69 -16.19 30.67
CA LYS A 422 29.97 -15.20 31.72
C LYS A 422 28.99 -15.45 32.87
N GLN A 423 29.40 -16.36 33.76
CA GLN A 423 29.17 -16.18 35.18
C GLN A 423 29.89 -14.90 35.63
N GLY A 424 29.27 -14.08 36.48
CA GLY A 424 29.99 -13.01 37.17
C GLY A 424 29.11 -11.89 37.72
N SER A 425 28.73 -12.07 38.99
CA SER A 425 28.27 -11.13 40.03
C SER A 425 27.04 -10.25 39.80
#